data_AF-D3PKP6-F1
#
_entry.id   AF-D3PKP6-F1
#
_cell.length_a   1.000
_cell.length_b   1.000
_cell.length_c   1.000
_cell.angle_alpha   90.00
_cell.angle_beta   90.00
_cell.angle_gamma   90.00
#
_symmetry.space_group_name_H-M   'P 1'
#
loop_
_entity.id
_entity.type
_entity.pdbx_description
1 polymer ?
#
loop_
_entity_poly.entity_id
_entity_poly.type
_entity_poly.pdbx_seq_one_letter_code
_entity_poly.pdbx_strand_id
1 'polypeptide(L)' 'MRKEQILEQALQLDLKDRAELAQQLLSSLEQISPEEHDRLWTEVAARRAEELQNGKTKGYSWEEIKQDALSRLG' A
#
# COMPACT_ATOMS: atom_id res chain seq x y z
N MET A 1 -14.36 -6.72 26.63
CA MET A 1 -14.37 -8.02 25.92
C MET A 1 -12.92 -8.48 25.78
N ARG A 2 -12.60 -9.74 26.08
CA ARG A 2 -11.21 -10.24 25.97
C ARG A 2 -10.87 -10.65 24.54
N LYS A 3 -9.60 -10.55 24.14
CA LYS A 3 -9.12 -10.91 22.79
C LYS A 3 -9.57 -12.31 22.40
N GLU A 4 -9.46 -13.26 23.33
CA GLU A 4 -9.79 -14.66 23.11
C GLU A 4 -11.28 -14.84 22.79
N GLN A 5 -12.15 -14.07 23.45
CA GLN A 5 -13.60 -14.09 23.20
C GLN A 5 -13.96 -13.51 21.84
N ILE A 6 -13.23 -12.48 21.38
CA ILE A 6 -13.42 -11.89 20.04
C ILE A 6 -12.99 -12.88 18.97
N LEU A 7 -11.86 -13.55 19.17
CA LEU A 7 -11.37 -14.57 18.25
C LEU A 7 -12.35 -15.73 18.13
N GLU A 8 -12.85 -16.24 19.26
CA GLU A 8 -13.83 -17.32 19.29
C GLU A 8 -15.09 -16.96 18.49
N GLN A 9 -15.62 -15.75 18.66
CA GLN A 9 -16.80 -15.28 17.93
C GLN A 9 -16.52 -15.06 16.44
N ALA A 10 -15.36 -14.49 16.10
CA ALA A 10 -14.96 -14.31 14.70
C ALA A 10 -14.82 -15.66 13.97
N LEU A 11 -14.35 -16.71 14.66
CA LEU A 11 -14.24 -18.05 14.08
C LEU A 11 -15.59 -18.75 13.86
N GLN A 12 -16.68 -18.28 14.50
CA GLN A 12 -18.04 -18.77 14.23
C GLN A 12 -18.64 -18.19 12.94
N LEU A 13 -18.06 -17.12 12.39
CA LEU A 13 -18.50 -16.54 11.13
C LEU A 13 -18.16 -17.47 9.96
N ASP A 14 -18.94 -17.35 8.89
CA ASP A 14 -18.63 -18.01 7.64
C ASP A 14 -17.32 -17.48 7.02
N LEU A 15 -16.81 -18.18 6.01
CA LEU A 15 -15.51 -17.85 5.43
C LEU A 15 -15.47 -16.45 4.81
N LYS A 16 -16.58 -15.97 4.25
CA LYS A 16 -16.66 -14.66 3.60
C LYS A 16 -16.65 -13.56 4.65
N ASP A 17 -17.51 -13.66 5.65
CA ASP A 17 -17.63 -12.68 6.72
C ASP A 17 -16.34 -12.58 7.55
N ARG A 18 -15.65 -13.72 7.76
CA ARG A 18 -14.31 -13.71 8.37
C ARG A 18 -13.28 -12.95 7.55
N ALA A 19 -13.28 -13.13 6.23
CA ALA A 19 -12.33 -12.45 5.35
C ALA A 19 -12.58 -10.94 5.35
N GLU A 20 -13.84 -10.52 5.30
CA GLU A 20 -14.23 -9.12 5.39
C GLU A 20 -13.84 -8.51 6.73
N LEU A 21 -14.10 -9.20 7.85
CA LEU A 21 -13.70 -8.75 9.18
C LEU A 21 -12.18 -8.61 9.32
N ALA A 22 -11.42 -9.59 8.80
CA ALA A 22 -9.96 -9.53 8.80
C ALA A 22 -9.44 -8.32 8.02
N GLN A 23 -10.00 -8.05 6.84
CA GLN A 23 -9.64 -6.87 6.03
C GLN A 23 -9.93 -5.57 6.77
N GLN A 24 -11.09 -5.43 7.41
CA GLN A 24 -11.43 -4.22 8.17
C GLN A 24 -10.48 -4.00 9.36
N LEU A 25 -10.14 -5.07 10.09
CA LEU A 25 -9.18 -5.00 11.18
C LEU A 25 -7.79 -4.60 10.66
N LEU A 26 -7.32 -5.17 9.57
CA LEU A 26 -6.06 -4.78 8.93
C LEU A 26 -6.06 -3.31 8.52
N SER A 27 -7.10 -2.84 7.84
CA SER A 27 -7.24 -1.43 7.45
C SER A 27 -7.34 -0.49 8.65
N SER A 28 -7.87 -0.95 9.79
CA SER A 28 -7.87 -0.14 11.02
C SER A 28 -6.46 0.10 11.58
N LEU A 29 -5.49 -0.77 11.26
CA LEU A 29 -4.09 -0.61 11.64
C LEU A 29 -3.36 0.39 10.75
N GLU A 30 -3.92 0.72 9.58
CA GLU A 30 -3.39 1.71 8.62
C GLU A 30 -3.76 3.15 9.00
N GLN A 31 -4.14 3.40 10.26
CA GLN A 31 -4.34 4.74 10.83
C GLN A 31 -2.99 5.44 11.05
N ILE A 32 -2.27 5.65 9.96
CA ILE A 32 -1.17 6.59 9.89
C ILE A 32 -1.82 7.96 9.76
N SER A 33 -1.48 8.89 10.66
CA SER A 33 -2.01 10.25 10.54
C SER A 33 -1.58 10.86 9.20
N PRO A 34 -2.34 11.81 8.63
CA PRO A 34 -1.93 12.48 7.39
C PRO A 34 -0.48 13.00 7.44
N GLU A 35 -0.05 13.48 8.61
CA GLU A 35 1.31 13.97 8.85
C GLU A 35 2.36 12.86 8.78
N GLU A 36 2.10 11.70 9.40
CA GLU A 36 3.01 10.56 9.34
C GLU A 36 3.00 9.91 7.94
N HIS A 37 1.87 9.97 7.23
CA HIS A 37 1.77 9.54 5.84
C HIS A 37 2.64 10.42 4.93
N ASP A 38 2.51 11.74 5.05
CA ASP A 38 3.31 12.70 4.28
C ASP A 38 4.80 12.57 4.59
N ARG A 39 5.14 12.33 5.87
CA ARG A 39 6.52 12.03 6.28
C ARG A 39 7.05 10.76 5.60
N LEU A 40 6.34 9.64 5.69
CA LEU A 40 6.77 8.37 5.09
C LEU A 40 6.90 8.48 3.56
N TRP A 41 5.97 9.18 2.89
CA TRP A 41 6.09 9.44 1.46
C TRP A 41 7.26 10.35 1.11
N THR A 42 7.55 11.36 1.93
CA THR A 42 8.72 12.21 1.77
C THR A 42 10.01 11.40 1.88
N GLU A 43 10.11 10.51 2.87
CA GLU A 43 11.26 9.60 3.04
C GLU A 43 11.43 8.66 1.83
N VAL A 44 10.32 8.10 1.33
CA VAL A 44 10.34 7.25 0.12
C VAL A 44 10.74 8.04 -1.12
N ALA A 45 10.21 9.24 -1.31
CA ALA A 45 10.51 10.10 -2.45
C ALA A 45 12.00 10.51 -2.45
N ALA A 46 12.53 10.92 -1.31
CA ALA A 46 13.94 11.26 -1.15
C ALA A 46 14.85 10.07 -1.47
N ARG A 47 14.55 8.89 -0.90
CA ARG A 47 15.31 7.66 -1.17
C ARG A 47 15.28 7.29 -2.66
N ARG A 48 14.11 7.33 -3.30
CA ARG A 48 13.97 7.00 -4.74
C ARG A 48 14.69 8.01 -5.64
N ALA A 49 14.65 9.30 -5.28
CA ALA A 49 15.39 10.32 -6.01
C ALA A 49 16.91 10.07 -5.93
N GLU A 50 17.41 9.70 -4.75
CA GLU A 50 18.82 9.33 -4.57
C GLU A 50 19.18 8.07 -5.39
N GLU A 51 18.36 7.02 -5.34
CA GLU A 51 18.52 5.79 -6.13
C GLU A 51 18.56 6.05 -7.65
N LEU A 52 17.81 7.04 -8.13
CA LEU A 52 17.83 7.45 -9.53
C LEU A 52 19.11 8.24 -9.85
N GLN A 53 19.50 9.19 -8.99
CA GLN A 53 20.68 10.03 -9.19
C GLN A 53 21.98 9.24 -9.13
N ASN A 54 22.07 8.24 -8.24
CA ASN A 54 23.25 7.38 -8.11
C ASN A 54 23.24 6.18 -9.08
N GLY A 55 22.24 6.09 -9.96
CA GLY A 55 22.14 5.04 -10.98
C GLY A 55 21.82 3.64 -10.44
N LYS A 56 21.41 3.50 -9.16
CA LYS A 56 20.91 2.22 -8.61
C LYS A 56 19.63 1.77 -9.29
N THR A 57 18.85 2.70 -9.85
CA THR A 57 17.64 2.40 -10.61
C THR A 57 17.68 3.07 -11.98
N LYS A 58 17.20 2.36 -13.01
CA LYS A 58 17.07 2.92 -14.37
C LYS A 58 15.78 3.76 -14.46
N GLY A 59 15.92 5.03 -14.81
CA GLY A 59 14.79 5.86 -15.22
C GLY A 59 14.37 5.58 -16.66
N TYR A 60 13.12 5.87 -16.97
CA TYR A 60 12.61 5.90 -18.35
C TYR A 60 12.54 7.34 -18.83
N SER A 61 12.79 7.56 -20.12
CA SER A 61 12.54 8.87 -20.73
C SER A 61 11.04 9.15 -20.83
N TRP A 62 10.70 10.42 -21.01
CA TRP A 62 9.32 10.81 -21.27
C TRP A 62 8.78 10.15 -22.54
N GLU A 63 9.61 10.06 -23.58
CA GLU A 63 9.25 9.45 -24.86
C GLU A 63 8.93 7.96 -24.70
N GLU A 64 9.73 7.22 -23.93
CA GLU A 64 9.49 5.79 -23.64
C GLU A 64 8.15 5.59 -22.92
N ILE A 65 7.90 6.38 -21.87
CA ILE A 65 6.66 6.30 -21.09
C ILE A 65 5.44 6.70 -21.92
N LYS A 66 5.55 7.76 -22.73
CA LYS A 66 4.46 8.24 -23.59
C LYS A 66 4.04 7.19 -24.61
N GLN A 67 5.01 6.50 -25.23
CA GLN A 67 4.71 5.45 -26.20
C GLN A 67 4.05 4.23 -25.54
N ASP A 68 4.54 3.80 -24.37
CA ASP A 68 3.92 2.70 -23.61
C ASP A 68 2.48 3.02 -23.17
N ALA A 69 2.23 4.26 -22.74
CA ALA A 69 0.87 4.67 -22.34
C ALA A 69 -0.11 4.66 -23.54
N LEU A 70 0.33 5.13 -24.71
CA LEU A 70 -0.49 5.14 -25.93
C LEU A 70 -0.78 3.73 -26.45
N SER A 71 0.18 2.80 -26.36
CA SER A 71 0.00 1.42 -26.85
C SER A 71 -1.03 0.62 -26.04
N ARG A 72 -1.23 0.95 -24.76
CA ARG A 72 -2.23 0.31 -23.88
C ARG A 72 -3.67 0.81 -24.11
N LEU A 73 -3.84 1.91 -24.85
CA LEU A 73 -5.13 2.51 -25.17
C LEU A 73 -5.70 2.04 -26.52
N GLY A 74 -4.92 1.31 -27.31
CA GLY A 74 -5.34 0.68 -28.57
C GLY A 74 -5.62 -0.81 -28.40
#